data_AF-A0A969TWY4-F1
#
_entry.id   AF-A0A969TWY4-F1
#
_cell.length_a   1.000
_cell.length_b   1.000
_cell.length_c   1.000
_cell.angle_alpha   90.00
_cell.angle_beta   90.00
_cell.angle_gamma   90.00
#
_symmetry.space_group_name_H-M   'P 1'
#
loop_
_entity.id
_entity.type
_entity.pdbx_description
1 polymer ?
#
loop_
_entity_poly.entity_id
_entity_poly.type
_entity_poly.pdbx_seq_one_letter_code
_entity_poly.pdbx_strand_id
1 'polypeptide(L)'
;MRVRIKQIIRQWQGVFVTAPAIAGLVVAGSLTGVFQQMEWSAFDLALRQRPQEAPDPRLVIVTISESDIQRFKSWPLSDAILAQTLKKIEQQKPRAIGLDLYRDLPVEPGYQQLAQVFQNTSILFGIEKVIGNSVDASPILKQQNRVALADLILDADGKVRRALLSVKLENGQTRLSLGTALALKYLEADGIGLQRANRSTPNALQLGKATFIPFQENDGSYVRADNGGYQILLNYRGEIKNFQTVSLSDVVENRIPAGLMRDRIVLIGSTAESLNDHFQTPYSSSLSSHPLPMPGVVIHANIASQILSAALNGRPLLQILSDPQEWLWILFWSFVGASIGWKLLKKNPFRQNIVSLAILTVVAIVLPGSVLVGLTYLAFLGGWWLPVIAPLVAMSLSVLMIQGYRTSELQRQASLDSLTQVANRRYFNEYIEQQWYRQVETKQPLSVILCDVDHFKLYNDTYGHLAGDNCLQQVAKALGRAVRSNDLVARYGGEEFVIVLPNTNNETALQIAERINFQVSALHIVHAKSLVSDRVTLSCGVATIIPNFTSSLPKLIATADEALYEAKQKGRNRAIGRSIMQ
;
A
#
# COMPACT_ATOMS: atom_id res chain seq x y z
N MET A 1 -7.83 -9.53 37.19
CA MET A 1 -7.87 -8.83 35.88
C MET A 1 -6.48 -8.40 35.36
N ARG A 2 -5.68 -7.62 36.11
CA ARG A 2 -4.35 -7.13 35.68
C ARG A 2 -3.32 -8.22 35.31
N VAL A 3 -3.31 -9.36 35.99
CA VAL A 3 -2.37 -10.48 35.69
C VAL A 3 -2.70 -11.18 34.36
N ARG A 4 -3.99 -11.42 34.08
CA ARG A 4 -4.46 -11.95 32.79
C ARG A 4 -4.13 -11.02 31.63
N ILE A 5 -4.30 -9.71 31.82
CA ILE A 5 -3.95 -8.70 30.80
C ILE A 5 -2.44 -8.71 30.53
N LYS A 6 -1.59 -8.73 31.57
CA LYS A 6 -0.14 -8.84 31.40
C LYS A 6 0.29 -10.12 30.67
N GLN A 7 -0.35 -11.25 30.95
CA GLN A 7 -0.08 -12.51 30.25
C GLN A 7 -0.51 -12.47 28.77
N ILE A 8 -1.67 -11.89 28.46
CA ILE A 8 -2.15 -11.72 27.08
C ILE A 8 -1.22 -10.78 26.31
N ILE A 9 -0.83 -9.64 26.89
CA ILE A 9 0.11 -8.69 26.28
C ILE A 9 1.45 -9.37 25.98
N ARG A 10 2.00 -10.13 26.94
CA ARG A 10 3.27 -10.87 26.74
C ARG A 10 3.14 -11.96 25.66
N GLN A 11 1.98 -12.59 25.54
CA GLN A 11 1.71 -13.60 24.50
C GLN A 11 1.45 -13.03 23.11
N TRP A 12 1.22 -11.72 22.98
CA TRP A 12 0.93 -11.04 21.72
C TRP A 12 1.88 -9.88 21.46
N GLN A 13 2.98 -9.81 22.19
CA GLN A 13 3.93 -8.71 22.18
C GLN A 13 4.47 -8.43 20.76
N GLY A 14 4.71 -9.48 19.96
CA GLY A 14 5.11 -9.32 18.57
C GLY A 14 4.08 -8.55 17.73
N VAL A 15 2.79 -8.83 17.90
CA VAL A 15 1.71 -8.15 17.16
C VAL A 15 1.60 -6.68 17.57
N PHE A 16 1.63 -6.40 18.87
CA PHE A 16 1.50 -5.04 19.40
C PHE A 16 2.71 -4.14 19.08
N VAL A 17 3.86 -4.71 18.74
CA VAL A 17 5.03 -3.94 18.27
C VAL A 17 5.03 -3.83 16.75
N THR A 18 4.80 -4.93 16.03
CA THR A 18 4.89 -4.96 14.56
C THR A 18 3.78 -4.14 13.90
N ALA A 19 2.52 -4.30 14.31
CA ALA A 19 1.40 -3.67 13.60
C ALA A 19 1.45 -2.13 13.62
N PRO A 20 1.70 -1.44 14.75
CA PRO A 20 1.84 0.01 14.77
C PRO A 20 3.07 0.50 14.01
N ALA A 21 4.20 -0.21 14.09
CA ALA A 21 5.42 0.17 13.38
C ALA A 21 5.22 0.11 11.86
N ILE A 22 4.61 -0.96 11.35
CA ILE A 22 4.32 -1.12 9.92
C ILE A 22 3.26 -0.13 9.47
N ALA A 23 2.21 0.10 10.26
CA ALA A 23 1.20 1.10 9.94
C ALA A 23 1.81 2.50 9.86
N GLY A 24 2.69 2.88 10.80
CA GLY A 24 3.40 4.16 10.76
C GLY A 24 4.28 4.33 9.52
N LEU A 25 5.01 3.28 9.12
CA LEU A 25 5.81 3.30 7.89
C LEU A 25 4.94 3.44 6.63
N VAL A 26 3.82 2.71 6.56
CA VAL A 26 2.92 2.79 5.41
C VAL A 26 2.21 4.14 5.36
N VAL A 27 1.75 4.68 6.49
CA VAL A 27 1.18 6.04 6.56
C VAL A 27 2.20 7.08 6.09
N ALA A 28 3.46 6.99 6.54
CA ALA A 28 4.52 7.87 6.06
C ALA A 28 4.72 7.75 4.54
N GLY A 29 4.64 6.54 3.98
CA GLY A 29 4.66 6.32 2.53
C GLY A 29 3.44 6.92 1.81
N SER A 30 2.23 6.79 2.37
CA SER A 30 1.02 7.41 1.83
C SER A 30 1.18 8.93 1.72
N LEU A 31 1.74 9.58 2.73
CA LEU A 31 1.96 11.03 2.75
C LEU A 31 2.94 11.53 1.68
N THR A 32 3.79 10.67 1.11
CA THR A 32 4.66 11.04 -0.01
C THR A 32 4.01 10.85 -1.38
N GLY A 33 2.86 10.17 -1.43
CA GLY A 33 2.15 9.83 -2.67
C GLY A 33 2.62 8.55 -3.34
N VAL A 34 3.44 7.71 -2.68
CA VAL A 34 4.00 6.47 -3.29
C VAL A 34 2.91 5.48 -3.74
N PHE A 35 1.73 5.51 -3.11
CA PHE A 35 0.60 4.63 -3.45
C PHE A 35 -0.43 5.28 -4.39
N GLN A 36 -0.32 6.58 -4.67
CA GLN A 36 -1.35 7.39 -5.34
C GLN A 36 -1.81 6.81 -6.69
N GLN A 37 -0.87 6.49 -7.58
CA GLN A 37 -1.22 5.96 -8.92
C GLN A 37 -1.93 4.61 -8.87
N MET A 38 -1.56 3.75 -7.91
CA MET A 38 -2.19 2.44 -7.74
C MET A 38 -3.59 2.58 -7.15
N GLU A 39 -3.80 3.52 -6.22
CA GLU A 39 -5.12 3.82 -5.66
C GLU A 39 -6.05 4.44 -6.71
N TRP A 40 -5.56 5.33 -7.56
CA TRP A 40 -6.32 5.84 -8.71
C TRP A 40 -6.70 4.74 -9.70
N SER A 41 -5.80 3.77 -9.92
CA SER A 41 -6.09 2.62 -10.77
C SER A 41 -7.17 1.72 -10.16
N ALA A 42 -7.15 1.54 -8.83
CA ALA A 42 -8.20 0.82 -8.10
C ALA A 42 -9.55 1.55 -8.17
N PHE A 43 -9.55 2.89 -8.03
CA PHE A 43 -10.73 3.73 -8.22
C PHE A 43 -11.31 3.59 -9.63
N ASP A 44 -10.47 3.66 -10.67
CA ASP A 44 -10.89 3.50 -12.06
C ASP A 44 -11.51 2.11 -12.32
N LEU A 45 -10.92 1.07 -11.72
CA LEU A 45 -11.45 -0.28 -11.80
C LEU A 45 -12.83 -0.39 -11.14
N ALA A 46 -13.01 0.21 -9.96
CA ALA A 46 -14.29 0.22 -9.25
C ALA A 46 -15.39 0.93 -10.06
N LEU A 47 -15.06 2.06 -10.71
CA LEU A 47 -15.98 2.77 -11.61
C LEU A 47 -16.43 1.92 -12.81
N ARG A 48 -15.52 1.12 -13.39
CA ARG A 48 -15.84 0.25 -14.54
C ARG A 48 -16.64 -0.99 -14.15
N GLN A 49 -16.37 -1.55 -12.97
CA GLN A 49 -16.98 -2.81 -12.52
C GLN A 49 -18.35 -2.63 -11.87
N ARG A 50 -18.72 -1.42 -11.44
CA ARG A 50 -20.04 -1.18 -10.82
C ARG A 50 -21.19 -1.45 -11.80
N PRO A 51 -22.40 -1.73 -11.29
CA PRO A 51 -23.59 -1.86 -12.12
C PRO A 51 -23.81 -0.61 -12.99
N GLN A 52 -24.10 -0.83 -14.27
CA GLN A 52 -24.35 0.26 -15.22
C GLN A 52 -25.65 0.98 -14.87
N GLU A 53 -25.61 2.31 -14.86
CA GLU A 53 -26.81 3.11 -14.68
C GLU A 53 -27.57 3.25 -16.00
N ALA A 54 -28.91 3.26 -15.92
CA ALA A 54 -29.76 3.55 -17.06
C ALA A 54 -29.42 4.92 -17.68
N PRO A 55 -29.62 5.12 -19.00
CA PRO A 55 -29.41 6.41 -19.62
C PRO A 55 -30.20 7.52 -18.94
N ASP A 56 -29.60 8.71 -18.77
CA ASP A 56 -30.29 9.82 -18.10
C ASP A 56 -31.35 10.42 -19.03
N PRO A 57 -32.66 10.31 -18.71
CA PRO A 57 -33.71 10.80 -19.59
C PRO A 57 -33.79 12.33 -19.65
N ARG A 58 -33.09 13.04 -18.76
CA ARG A 58 -33.11 14.50 -18.67
C ARG A 58 -32.12 15.18 -19.60
N LEU A 59 -31.22 14.41 -20.24
CA LEU A 59 -30.17 14.94 -21.11
C LEU A 59 -30.27 14.35 -22.51
N VAL A 60 -29.99 15.18 -23.52
CA VAL A 60 -29.75 14.75 -24.90
C VAL A 60 -28.47 15.43 -25.38
N ILE A 61 -27.62 14.67 -26.07
CA ILE A 61 -26.39 15.17 -26.69
C ILE A 61 -26.60 15.22 -28.20
N VAL A 62 -26.50 16.41 -28.76
CA VAL A 62 -26.41 16.65 -30.20
C VAL A 62 -24.94 16.55 -30.59
N THR A 63 -24.58 15.45 -31.23
CA THR A 63 -23.20 15.12 -31.58
C THR A 63 -22.81 15.73 -32.92
N ILE A 64 -21.62 16.30 -33.00
CA ILE A 64 -21.00 16.71 -34.26
C ILE A 64 -19.90 15.71 -34.56
N SER A 65 -20.15 14.84 -35.53
CA SER A 65 -19.26 13.75 -35.93
C SER A 65 -18.47 14.11 -37.19
N GLU A 66 -17.51 13.27 -37.57
CA GLU A 66 -16.82 13.38 -38.87
C GLU A 66 -17.80 13.39 -40.04
N SER A 67 -18.90 12.62 -39.94
CA SER A 67 -19.92 12.56 -40.98
C SER A 67 -20.67 13.90 -41.13
N ASP A 68 -20.88 14.62 -40.03
CA ASP A 68 -21.49 15.96 -40.06
C ASP A 68 -20.54 16.97 -40.71
N ILE A 69 -19.25 16.94 -40.36
CA ILE A 69 -18.23 17.82 -40.94
C ILE A 69 -18.12 17.60 -42.45
N GLN A 70 -18.10 16.34 -42.89
CA GLN A 70 -18.07 15.99 -44.32
C GLN A 70 -19.36 16.37 -45.05
N ARG A 71 -20.52 16.21 -44.41
CA ARG A 71 -21.83 16.56 -44.99
C ARG A 71 -21.95 18.05 -45.23
N PHE A 72 -21.56 18.86 -44.25
CA PHE A 72 -21.62 20.32 -44.34
C PHE A 72 -20.39 20.96 -45.01
N LYS A 73 -19.33 20.16 -45.24
CA LYS A 73 -18.08 20.57 -45.91
C LYS A 73 -17.41 21.79 -45.28
N SER A 74 -17.56 21.98 -43.97
CA SER A 74 -17.02 23.13 -43.25
C SER A 74 -16.65 22.76 -41.81
N TRP A 75 -15.45 23.14 -41.38
CA TRP A 75 -15.09 23.23 -39.97
C TRP A 75 -14.24 24.49 -39.73
N PRO A 76 -14.55 25.33 -38.72
CA PRO A 76 -15.73 25.27 -37.85
C PRO A 76 -17.05 25.34 -38.64
N LEU A 77 -18.15 24.80 -38.07
CA LEU A 77 -19.48 24.90 -38.69
C LEU A 77 -19.87 26.36 -38.92
N SER A 78 -20.50 26.68 -40.06
CA SER A 78 -21.00 28.03 -40.30
C SER A 78 -22.07 28.46 -39.29
N ASP A 79 -22.13 29.75 -39.04
CA ASP A 79 -23.07 30.36 -38.10
C ASP A 79 -24.52 30.18 -38.54
N ALA A 80 -24.79 30.09 -39.85
CA ALA A 80 -26.10 29.75 -40.39
C ALA A 80 -26.58 28.35 -39.96
N ILE A 81 -25.69 27.34 -40.03
CA ILE A 81 -26.01 25.96 -39.65
C ILE A 81 -26.27 25.89 -38.14
N LEU A 82 -25.43 26.54 -37.33
CA LEU A 82 -25.63 26.59 -35.88
C LEU A 82 -26.91 27.33 -35.50
N ALA A 83 -27.20 28.48 -36.13
CA ALA A 83 -28.43 29.24 -35.89
C ALA A 83 -29.66 28.40 -36.24
N GLN A 84 -29.64 27.67 -37.35
CA GLN A 84 -30.72 26.76 -37.75
C GLN A 84 -30.89 25.61 -36.74
N THR A 85 -29.78 25.00 -36.32
CA THR A 85 -29.77 23.91 -35.32
C THR A 85 -30.40 24.38 -34.01
N LEU A 86 -29.95 25.51 -33.48
CA LEU A 86 -30.44 26.08 -32.24
C LEU A 86 -31.92 26.46 -32.31
N LYS A 87 -32.38 27.08 -33.41
CA LYS A 87 -33.81 27.38 -33.62
C LYS A 87 -34.68 26.14 -33.60
N LYS A 88 -34.23 25.04 -34.22
CA LYS A 88 -34.99 23.76 -34.22
C LYS A 88 -35.01 23.09 -32.85
N ILE A 89 -33.91 23.18 -32.11
CA ILE A 89 -33.85 22.70 -30.72
C ILE A 89 -34.81 23.51 -29.85
N GLU A 90 -34.77 24.85 -29.94
CA GLU A 90 -35.61 25.77 -29.17
C GLU A 90 -37.11 25.54 -29.42
N GLN A 91 -37.52 25.20 -30.65
CA GLN A 91 -38.91 24.86 -30.99
C GLN A 91 -39.47 23.70 -30.15
N GLN A 92 -38.62 22.78 -29.70
CA GLN A 92 -39.04 21.66 -28.85
C GLN A 92 -39.15 22.02 -27.36
N LYS A 93 -38.79 23.25 -26.97
CA LYS A 93 -38.86 23.78 -25.59
C LYS A 93 -38.00 22.98 -24.59
N PRO A 94 -36.67 22.94 -24.77
CA PRO A 94 -35.76 22.40 -23.76
C PRO A 94 -35.72 23.32 -22.53
N ARG A 95 -35.20 22.80 -21.41
CA ARG A 95 -34.98 23.57 -20.17
C ARG A 95 -33.65 24.32 -20.16
N ALA A 96 -32.63 23.77 -20.81
CA ALA A 96 -31.31 24.39 -20.94
C ALA A 96 -30.63 23.91 -22.23
N ILE A 97 -29.84 24.78 -22.86
CA ILE A 97 -29.03 24.44 -24.05
C ILE A 97 -27.58 24.81 -23.75
N GLY A 98 -26.66 23.87 -23.91
CA GLY A 98 -25.22 24.09 -23.82
C GLY A 98 -24.57 23.96 -25.18
N LEU A 99 -23.83 24.97 -25.59
CA LEU A 99 -23.04 24.98 -26.82
C LEU A 99 -21.56 24.82 -26.47
N ASP A 100 -21.08 23.57 -26.55
CA ASP A 100 -19.70 23.17 -26.31
C ASP A 100 -18.86 23.37 -27.59
N LEU A 101 -18.86 24.61 -28.10
CA LEU A 101 -18.12 25.05 -29.26
C LEU A 101 -17.63 26.48 -29.04
N TYR A 102 -16.34 26.73 -29.30
CA TYR A 102 -15.80 28.09 -29.26
C TYR A 102 -16.37 28.92 -30.41
N ARG A 103 -16.90 30.10 -30.05
CA ARG A 103 -17.53 31.07 -30.96
C ARG A 103 -17.16 32.51 -30.58
N ASP A 104 -15.87 32.73 -30.36
CA ASP A 104 -15.24 34.04 -30.19
C ASP A 104 -15.25 34.87 -31.48
N LEU A 105 -15.04 34.21 -32.62
CA LEU A 105 -15.02 34.84 -33.94
C LEU A 105 -16.24 34.43 -34.81
N PRO A 106 -16.77 35.34 -35.65
CA PRO A 106 -17.79 35.00 -36.64
C PRO A 106 -17.34 33.93 -37.63
N VAL A 107 -18.23 33.00 -37.99
CA VAL A 107 -17.99 31.97 -39.02
C VAL A 107 -19.06 32.08 -40.09
N GLU A 108 -18.78 32.87 -41.13
CA GLU A 108 -19.74 33.10 -42.21
C GLU A 108 -20.01 31.84 -43.06
N PRO A 109 -21.18 31.72 -43.70
CA PRO A 109 -22.31 32.66 -43.66
C PRO A 109 -23.16 32.52 -42.39
N GLY A 110 -23.82 33.62 -41.98
CA GLY A 110 -24.97 33.59 -41.06
C GLY A 110 -24.75 34.21 -39.68
N TYR A 111 -23.69 34.98 -39.48
CA TYR A 111 -23.37 35.58 -38.18
C TYR A 111 -24.54 36.36 -37.57
N GLN A 112 -25.24 37.18 -38.36
CA GLN A 112 -26.39 37.95 -37.87
C GLN A 112 -27.54 37.07 -37.38
N GLN A 113 -27.76 35.91 -38.02
CA GLN A 113 -28.82 34.98 -37.63
C GLN A 113 -28.45 34.30 -36.31
N LEU A 114 -27.19 33.92 -36.13
CA LEU A 114 -26.70 33.34 -34.89
C LEU A 114 -26.71 34.36 -33.75
N ALA A 115 -26.30 35.61 -34.02
CA ALA A 115 -26.34 36.70 -33.07
C ALA A 115 -27.75 36.93 -32.52
N GLN A 116 -28.78 36.90 -33.39
CA GLN A 116 -30.18 37.00 -32.97
C GLN A 116 -30.61 35.82 -32.09
N VAL A 117 -30.20 34.60 -32.43
CA VAL A 117 -30.48 33.42 -31.60
C VAL A 117 -29.81 33.55 -30.24
N PHE A 118 -28.54 33.96 -30.20
CA PHE A 118 -27.82 34.20 -28.96
C PHE A 118 -28.52 35.24 -28.11
N GLN A 119 -29.00 36.35 -28.69
CA GLN A 119 -29.73 37.37 -27.95
C GLN A 119 -31.08 36.88 -27.39
N ASN A 120 -31.84 36.08 -28.15
CA ASN A 120 -33.22 35.75 -27.83
C ASN A 120 -33.39 34.46 -27.01
N THR A 121 -32.47 33.50 -27.09
CA THR A 121 -32.59 32.20 -26.43
C THR A 121 -31.99 32.25 -25.02
N SER A 122 -32.74 32.72 -24.02
CA SER A 122 -32.25 32.94 -22.64
C SER A 122 -31.72 31.69 -21.90
N ILE A 123 -32.09 30.49 -22.37
CA ILE A 123 -31.68 29.19 -21.82
C ILE A 123 -30.38 28.64 -22.45
N LEU A 124 -29.77 29.38 -23.39
CA LEU A 124 -28.54 29.00 -24.06
C LEU A 124 -27.30 29.52 -23.33
N PHE A 125 -26.35 28.61 -23.08
CA PHE A 125 -25.02 28.88 -22.55
C PHE A 125 -23.95 28.51 -23.59
N GLY A 126 -23.01 29.42 -23.84
CA GLY A 126 -21.79 29.14 -24.59
C GLY A 126 -20.61 28.82 -23.68
N ILE A 127 -19.48 28.47 -24.28
CA ILE A 127 -18.25 28.17 -23.54
C ILE A 127 -17.16 29.22 -23.70
N GLU A 128 -16.29 29.30 -22.71
CA GLU A 128 -14.96 29.89 -22.77
C GLU A 128 -13.96 28.95 -22.12
N LYS A 129 -12.67 29.14 -22.40
CA LYS A 129 -11.58 28.45 -21.72
C LYS A 129 -10.73 29.46 -21.00
N VAL A 130 -10.51 29.23 -19.70
CA VAL A 130 -9.79 30.19 -18.83
C VAL A 130 -8.49 29.60 -18.29
N ILE A 131 -8.41 28.28 -18.09
CA ILE A 131 -7.23 27.62 -17.53
C ILE A 131 -6.27 27.20 -18.65
N GLY A 132 -5.02 27.64 -18.54
CA GLY A 132 -3.98 27.39 -19.55
C GLY A 132 -4.15 28.31 -20.77
N ASN A 133 -4.29 27.73 -21.96
CA ASN A 133 -4.52 28.51 -23.19
C ASN A 133 -5.96 29.01 -23.22
N SER A 134 -6.13 30.32 -23.01
CA SER A 134 -7.45 30.95 -22.97
C SER A 134 -8.08 31.01 -24.35
N VAL A 135 -9.38 30.73 -24.42
CA VAL A 135 -10.21 30.95 -25.61
C VAL A 135 -11.42 31.72 -25.17
N ASP A 136 -11.66 32.87 -25.79
CA ASP A 136 -12.75 33.76 -25.42
C ASP A 136 -14.11 33.17 -25.80
N ALA A 137 -15.15 33.66 -25.13
CA ALA A 137 -16.53 33.35 -25.47
C ALA A 137 -17.07 34.26 -26.59
N SER A 138 -18.24 33.92 -27.11
CA SER A 138 -19.02 34.87 -27.91
C SER A 138 -19.26 36.18 -27.14
N PRO A 139 -18.96 37.36 -27.72
CA PRO A 139 -19.17 38.66 -27.07
C PRO A 139 -20.61 38.86 -26.60
N ILE A 140 -21.59 38.36 -27.37
CA ILE A 140 -23.02 38.49 -27.08
C ILE A 140 -23.38 37.70 -25.82
N LEU A 141 -22.95 36.43 -25.75
CA LEU A 141 -23.23 35.58 -24.59
C LEU A 141 -22.48 36.06 -23.35
N LYS A 142 -21.25 36.57 -23.52
CA LYS A 142 -20.42 37.14 -22.44
C LYS A 142 -21.08 38.38 -21.82
N GLN A 143 -21.60 39.29 -22.64
CA GLN A 143 -22.36 40.46 -22.17
C GLN A 143 -23.63 40.10 -21.39
N GLN A 144 -24.25 38.96 -21.73
CA GLN A 144 -25.48 38.49 -21.09
C GLN A 144 -25.23 37.53 -19.92
N ASN A 145 -23.96 37.35 -19.50
CA ASN A 145 -23.56 36.41 -18.45
C ASN A 145 -24.03 34.97 -18.68
N ARG A 146 -24.05 34.54 -19.96
CA ARG A 146 -24.46 33.19 -20.40
C ARG A 146 -23.30 32.42 -21.00
N VAL A 147 -22.19 32.44 -20.27
CA VAL A 147 -20.96 31.75 -20.62
C VAL A 147 -20.55 30.86 -19.47
N ALA A 148 -20.06 29.68 -19.79
CA ALA A 148 -19.56 28.69 -18.84
C ALA A 148 -18.15 28.21 -19.21
N LEU A 149 -17.44 27.62 -18.26
CA LEU A 149 -16.10 27.06 -18.48
C LEU A 149 -16.20 25.71 -19.21
N ALA A 150 -15.39 25.56 -20.27
CA ALA A 150 -15.07 24.27 -20.89
C ALA A 150 -13.89 23.57 -20.21
N ASP A 151 -13.25 24.21 -19.23
CA ASP A 151 -12.09 23.68 -18.53
C ASP A 151 -12.40 22.36 -17.79
N LEU A 152 -11.56 21.36 -18.03
CA LEU A 152 -11.56 20.06 -17.37
C LEU A 152 -10.24 19.86 -16.62
N ILE A 153 -10.32 19.27 -15.43
CA ILE A 153 -9.14 19.04 -14.59
C ILE A 153 -8.52 17.70 -14.96
N LEU A 154 -7.25 17.75 -15.39
CA LEU A 154 -6.45 16.57 -15.69
C LEU A 154 -5.60 16.23 -14.46
N ASP A 155 -5.69 14.97 -14.02
CA ASP A 155 -4.78 14.44 -13.02
C ASP A 155 -3.38 14.19 -13.64
N ALA A 156 -2.40 13.87 -12.79
CA ALA A 156 -1.01 13.70 -13.21
C ALA A 156 -0.80 12.59 -14.28
N ASP A 157 -1.74 11.64 -14.40
CA ASP A 157 -1.74 10.59 -15.43
C ASP A 157 -2.61 10.95 -16.66
N GLY A 158 -3.05 12.21 -16.77
CA GLY A 158 -3.81 12.75 -17.89
C GLY A 158 -5.30 12.42 -17.88
N LYS A 159 -5.82 11.77 -16.84
CA LYS A 159 -7.24 11.40 -16.73
C LYS A 159 -8.06 12.44 -16.01
N VAL A 160 -9.33 12.56 -16.40
CA VAL A 160 -10.33 13.38 -15.73
C VAL A 160 -11.05 12.53 -14.68
N ARG A 161 -10.78 12.77 -13.39
CA ARG A 161 -11.49 12.15 -12.25
C ARG A 161 -12.20 13.16 -11.37
N ARG A 162 -11.98 14.44 -11.63
CA ARG A 162 -12.49 15.56 -10.84
C ARG A 162 -13.27 16.50 -11.75
N ALA A 163 -14.40 16.99 -11.24
CA ALA A 163 -15.21 18.00 -11.90
C ALA A 163 -14.89 19.36 -11.31
N LEU A 164 -14.49 20.30 -12.17
CA LEU A 164 -14.52 21.71 -11.83
C LEU A 164 -15.96 22.20 -11.93
N LEU A 165 -16.52 22.69 -10.83
CA LEU A 165 -17.88 23.25 -10.78
C LEU A 165 -17.88 24.75 -11.00
N SER A 166 -16.90 25.45 -10.45
CA SER A 166 -16.76 26.90 -10.62
C SER A 166 -15.35 27.41 -10.36
N VAL A 167 -14.98 28.53 -10.97
CA VAL A 167 -13.75 29.28 -10.68
C VAL A 167 -14.12 30.71 -10.31
N LYS A 168 -13.41 31.30 -9.36
CA LYS A 168 -13.47 32.74 -9.11
C LYS A 168 -12.43 33.43 -9.98
N LEU A 169 -12.90 34.22 -10.94
CA LEU A 169 -12.05 35.00 -11.84
C LEU A 169 -11.38 36.16 -11.09
N GLU A 170 -10.31 36.73 -11.66
CA GLU A 170 -9.57 37.86 -11.08
C GLU A 170 -10.47 39.09 -10.83
N ASN A 171 -11.49 39.29 -11.67
CA ASN A 171 -12.48 40.36 -11.51
C ASN A 171 -13.49 40.11 -10.37
N GLY A 172 -13.33 39.03 -9.61
CA GLY A 172 -14.18 38.64 -8.48
C GLY A 172 -15.46 37.88 -8.87
N GLN A 173 -15.78 37.76 -10.15
CA GLN A 173 -16.95 37.02 -10.63
C GLN A 173 -16.70 35.51 -10.55
N THR A 174 -17.73 34.76 -10.16
CA THR A 174 -17.71 33.30 -10.21
C THR A 174 -18.19 32.84 -11.57
N ARG A 175 -17.36 32.07 -12.29
CA ARG A 175 -17.73 31.41 -13.53
C ARG A 175 -17.99 29.93 -13.27
N LEU A 176 -19.14 29.44 -13.70
CA LEU A 176 -19.53 28.03 -13.56
C LEU A 176 -18.99 27.20 -14.73
N SER A 177 -18.73 25.92 -14.52
CA SER A 177 -18.49 24.99 -15.64
C SER A 177 -19.77 24.69 -16.41
N LEU A 178 -19.63 24.29 -17.68
CA LEU A 178 -20.78 24.06 -18.57
C LEU A 178 -21.81 23.10 -17.97
N GLY A 179 -21.36 21.93 -17.49
CA GLY A 179 -22.25 20.96 -16.84
C GLY A 179 -22.97 21.52 -15.61
N THR A 180 -22.29 22.38 -14.84
CA THR A 180 -22.86 23.02 -13.65
C THR A 180 -23.90 24.07 -14.01
N ALA A 181 -23.59 24.95 -14.96
CA ALA A 181 -24.49 25.99 -15.44
C ALA A 181 -25.81 25.40 -15.98
N LEU A 182 -25.71 24.33 -16.77
CA LEU A 182 -26.88 23.66 -17.34
C LEU A 182 -27.71 22.95 -16.27
N ALA A 183 -27.08 22.28 -15.31
CA ALA A 183 -27.79 21.62 -14.22
C ALA A 183 -28.54 22.63 -13.34
N LEU A 184 -27.90 23.77 -12.99
CA LEU A 184 -28.57 24.83 -12.24
C LEU A 184 -29.73 25.42 -13.05
N LYS A 185 -29.52 25.71 -14.35
CA LYS A 185 -30.59 26.24 -15.20
C LYS A 185 -31.80 25.30 -15.30
N TYR A 186 -31.55 24.00 -15.39
CA TYR A 186 -32.59 22.98 -15.42
C TYR A 186 -33.42 22.96 -14.12
N LEU A 187 -32.74 23.10 -12.98
CA LEU A 187 -33.32 23.05 -11.64
C LEU A 187 -34.09 24.33 -11.25
N GLU A 188 -33.77 25.47 -11.87
CA GLU A 188 -34.51 26.73 -11.69
C GLU A 188 -36.01 26.56 -11.97
N ALA A 189 -36.37 25.78 -13.00
CA ALA A 189 -37.76 25.51 -13.36
C ALA A 189 -38.53 24.77 -12.24
N ASP A 190 -37.83 24.01 -11.41
CA ASP A 190 -38.40 23.28 -10.27
C ASP A 190 -38.22 24.06 -8.94
N GLY A 191 -37.76 25.32 -8.99
CA GLY A 191 -37.54 26.18 -7.82
C GLY A 191 -36.36 25.76 -6.94
N ILE A 192 -35.45 24.92 -7.44
CA ILE A 192 -34.31 24.40 -6.69
C ILE A 192 -33.10 25.28 -6.95
N GLY A 193 -32.78 26.15 -5.99
CA GLY A 193 -31.62 27.03 -6.02
C GLY A 193 -30.46 26.57 -5.13
N LEU A 194 -29.28 27.13 -5.39
CA LEU A 194 -28.08 26.90 -4.58
C LEU A 194 -28.19 27.62 -3.23
N GLN A 195 -27.93 26.91 -2.15
CA GLN A 195 -27.97 27.42 -0.78
C GLN A 195 -26.65 27.12 -0.06
N ARG A 196 -26.31 27.90 0.97
CA ARG A 196 -25.18 27.54 1.84
C ARG A 196 -25.56 26.33 2.68
N ALA A 197 -24.72 25.30 2.68
CA ALA A 197 -24.87 24.21 3.64
C ALA A 197 -24.59 24.73 5.06
N ASN A 198 -25.13 24.02 6.06
CA ASN A 198 -25.13 24.37 7.48
C ASN A 198 -23.83 25.06 7.98
N ARG A 199 -23.93 25.93 9.02
CA ARG A 199 -22.83 26.77 9.54
C ARG A 199 -21.57 26.00 9.95
N SER A 200 -21.65 24.69 10.18
CA SER A 200 -20.54 23.84 10.66
C SER A 200 -19.53 23.43 9.57
N THR A 201 -19.87 23.51 8.28
CA THR A 201 -18.96 23.19 7.17
C THR A 201 -18.78 24.42 6.26
N PRO A 202 -17.80 25.29 6.56
CA PRO A 202 -17.55 26.46 5.74
C PRO A 202 -17.27 26.04 4.30
N ASN A 203 -17.94 26.68 3.35
CA ASN A 203 -17.88 26.44 1.89
C ASN A 203 -18.66 25.24 1.34
N ALA A 204 -19.34 24.42 2.16
CA ALA A 204 -20.23 23.41 1.60
C ALA A 204 -21.49 24.06 1.00
N LEU A 205 -21.94 23.53 -0.14
CA LEU A 205 -23.10 24.03 -0.89
C LEU A 205 -24.22 23.00 -0.88
N GLN A 206 -25.44 23.44 -0.57
CA GLN A 206 -26.65 22.62 -0.63
C GLN A 206 -27.41 22.90 -1.93
N LEU A 207 -27.82 21.85 -2.63
CA LEU A 207 -28.67 21.93 -3.81
C LEU A 207 -29.67 20.77 -3.79
N GLY A 208 -30.95 21.09 -3.56
CA GLY A 208 -31.99 20.07 -3.36
C GLY A 208 -31.62 19.13 -2.22
N LYS A 209 -31.56 17.82 -2.50
CA LYS A 209 -31.19 16.77 -1.53
C LYS A 209 -29.68 16.61 -1.32
N ALA A 210 -28.84 17.25 -2.14
CA ALA A 210 -27.41 17.01 -2.15
C ALA A 210 -26.60 18.11 -1.44
N THR A 211 -25.59 17.69 -0.70
CA THR A 211 -24.56 18.56 -0.12
C THR A 211 -23.25 18.34 -0.86
N PHE A 212 -22.77 19.37 -1.53
CA PHE A 212 -21.49 19.39 -2.23
C PHE A 212 -20.41 19.87 -1.28
N ILE A 213 -19.36 19.09 -1.10
CA ILE A 213 -18.19 19.44 -0.28
C ILE A 213 -17.03 19.69 -1.25
N PRO A 214 -16.32 20.83 -1.14
CA PRO A 214 -15.22 21.14 -2.04
C PRO A 214 -14.03 20.20 -1.79
N PHE A 215 -13.46 19.67 -2.87
CA PHE A 215 -12.26 18.84 -2.87
C PHE A 215 -11.07 19.57 -2.22
N GLN A 216 -10.32 18.86 -1.38
CA GLN A 216 -9.08 19.31 -0.75
C GLN A 216 -7.85 18.63 -1.37
N GLU A 217 -6.67 19.22 -1.16
CA GLU A 217 -5.40 18.79 -1.80
C GLU A 217 -5.01 17.33 -1.50
N ASN A 218 -5.47 16.79 -0.37
CA ASN A 218 -5.17 15.44 0.11
C ASN A 218 -6.43 14.57 0.25
N ASP A 219 -7.53 14.92 -0.42
CA ASP A 219 -8.76 14.13 -0.34
C ASP A 219 -8.59 12.77 -1.00
N GLY A 220 -8.90 11.70 -0.25
CA GLY A 220 -8.65 10.34 -0.69
C GLY A 220 -7.15 10.09 -0.87
N SER A 221 -6.76 9.33 -1.89
CA SER A 221 -5.34 9.02 -2.12
C SER A 221 -4.58 10.07 -2.94
N TYR A 222 -5.09 11.30 -3.04
CA TYR A 222 -4.37 12.43 -3.63
C TYR A 222 -3.36 13.01 -2.64
N VAL A 223 -2.23 13.51 -3.12
CA VAL A 223 -1.23 14.19 -2.30
C VAL A 223 -0.84 15.50 -2.96
N ARG A 224 -1.11 16.63 -2.29
CA ARG A 224 -0.79 17.98 -2.76
C ARG A 224 -1.37 18.26 -4.16
N ALA A 225 -2.60 17.79 -4.40
CA ALA A 225 -3.29 18.02 -5.65
C ALA A 225 -3.78 19.47 -5.76
N ASP A 226 -3.83 19.99 -6.98
CA ASP A 226 -4.42 21.30 -7.25
C ASP A 226 -5.91 21.31 -6.84
N ASN A 227 -6.25 22.15 -5.86
CA ASN A 227 -7.61 22.36 -5.35
C ASN A 227 -8.21 23.69 -5.82
N GLY A 228 -7.67 24.30 -6.89
CA GLY A 228 -8.14 25.56 -7.44
C GLY A 228 -9.60 25.53 -7.88
N GLY A 229 -10.36 26.57 -7.52
CA GLY A 229 -11.80 26.63 -7.78
C GLY A 229 -12.62 25.68 -6.89
N TYR A 230 -13.88 25.47 -7.24
CA TYR A 230 -14.77 24.54 -6.54
C TYR A 230 -14.76 23.22 -7.29
N GLN A 231 -14.07 22.22 -6.77
CA GLN A 231 -13.95 20.91 -7.40
C GLN A 231 -14.66 19.82 -6.58
N ILE A 232 -15.09 18.74 -7.25
CA ILE A 232 -15.59 17.52 -6.60
C ILE A 232 -15.07 16.28 -7.34
N LEU A 233 -15.10 15.11 -6.69
CA LEU A 233 -14.86 13.83 -7.36
C LEU A 233 -16.01 13.51 -8.35
N LEU A 234 -15.64 13.02 -9.54
CA LEU A 234 -16.59 12.60 -10.56
C LEU A 234 -17.12 11.20 -10.25
N ASN A 235 -18.40 11.15 -9.90
CA ASN A 235 -19.20 9.93 -9.91
C ASN A 235 -19.89 9.82 -11.27
N TYR A 236 -19.11 9.46 -12.30
CA TYR A 236 -19.60 9.29 -13.68
C TYR A 236 -20.92 8.53 -13.72
N ARG A 237 -21.80 8.80 -14.69
CA ARG A 237 -22.91 7.90 -15.03
C ARG A 237 -22.42 6.80 -15.97
N GLY A 238 -21.61 7.17 -16.96
CA GLY A 238 -21.00 6.23 -17.90
C GLY A 238 -20.42 6.91 -19.13
N GLU A 239 -20.35 6.15 -20.21
CA GLU A 239 -19.85 6.57 -21.53
C GLU A 239 -20.97 7.23 -22.36
N ILE A 240 -20.68 7.56 -23.62
CA ILE A 240 -21.66 8.20 -24.52
C ILE A 240 -22.97 7.39 -24.68
N LYS A 241 -22.89 6.05 -24.65
CA LYS A 241 -24.06 5.15 -24.72
C LYS A 241 -25.04 5.29 -23.56
N ASN A 242 -24.61 5.90 -22.44
CA ASN A 242 -25.45 6.18 -21.27
C ASN A 242 -26.19 7.53 -21.39
N PHE A 243 -26.18 8.14 -22.57
CA PHE A 243 -26.92 9.35 -22.88
C PHE A 243 -27.69 9.18 -24.19
N GLN A 244 -28.84 9.83 -24.30
CA GLN A 244 -29.53 9.91 -25.57
C GLN A 244 -28.73 10.80 -26.51
N THR A 245 -28.35 10.29 -27.68
CA THR A 245 -27.62 11.05 -28.69
C THR A 245 -28.44 11.22 -29.97
N VAL A 246 -28.19 12.31 -30.70
CA VAL A 246 -28.63 12.54 -32.08
C VAL A 246 -27.56 13.30 -32.85
N SER A 247 -27.45 13.07 -34.16
CA SER A 247 -26.50 13.84 -34.98
C SER A 247 -26.98 15.28 -35.20
N LEU A 248 -26.04 16.22 -35.38
CA LEU A 248 -26.39 17.58 -35.77
C LEU A 248 -27.15 17.60 -37.10
N SER A 249 -26.74 16.76 -38.06
CA SER A 249 -27.43 16.60 -39.35
C SER A 249 -28.90 16.22 -39.18
N ASP A 250 -29.23 15.29 -38.28
CA ASP A 250 -30.62 14.88 -38.05
C ASP A 250 -31.45 16.00 -37.43
N VAL A 251 -30.86 16.82 -36.55
CA VAL A 251 -31.53 18.02 -36.02
C VAL A 251 -31.80 19.02 -37.15
N VAL A 252 -30.78 19.36 -37.95
CA VAL A 252 -30.88 20.30 -39.07
C VAL A 252 -31.87 19.83 -40.14
N GLU A 253 -32.03 18.52 -40.33
CA GLU A 253 -32.92 17.95 -41.35
C GLU A 253 -34.29 17.52 -40.79
N ASN A 254 -34.55 17.80 -39.51
CA ASN A 254 -35.79 17.44 -38.81
C ASN A 254 -36.08 15.91 -38.81
N ARG A 255 -35.04 15.08 -38.75
CA ARG A 255 -35.10 13.62 -38.64
C ARG A 255 -35.08 13.12 -37.20
N ILE A 256 -35.55 13.93 -36.25
CA ILE A 256 -35.61 13.57 -34.83
C ILE A 256 -37.07 13.43 -34.35
N PRO A 257 -37.36 12.55 -33.37
CA PRO A 257 -38.69 12.42 -32.80
C PRO A 257 -39.21 13.74 -32.22
N ALA A 258 -40.53 13.96 -32.36
CA ALA A 258 -41.20 15.12 -31.75
C ALA A 258 -41.12 15.03 -30.22
N GLY A 259 -40.59 16.10 -29.59
CA GLY A 259 -40.46 16.18 -28.14
C GLY A 259 -39.22 15.49 -27.57
N LEU A 260 -38.30 14.98 -28.40
CA LEU A 260 -37.03 14.43 -27.95
C LEU A 260 -36.27 15.37 -27.01
N MET A 261 -36.30 16.68 -27.29
CA MET A 261 -35.58 17.72 -26.55
C MET A 261 -36.43 18.43 -25.49
N ARG A 262 -37.73 18.15 -25.45
CA ARG A 262 -38.66 18.84 -24.54
C ARG A 262 -38.34 18.55 -23.09
N ASP A 263 -38.32 19.60 -22.26
CA ASP A 263 -38.08 19.50 -20.82
C ASP A 263 -36.74 18.83 -20.43
N ARG A 264 -35.73 18.92 -21.32
CA ARG A 264 -34.39 18.34 -21.14
C ARG A 264 -33.29 19.39 -21.23
N ILE A 265 -32.11 19.02 -20.76
CA ILE A 265 -30.85 19.68 -21.11
C ILE A 265 -30.43 19.16 -22.49
N VAL A 266 -30.09 20.07 -23.39
CA VAL A 266 -29.54 19.74 -24.71
C VAL A 266 -28.10 20.23 -24.77
N LEU A 267 -27.16 19.30 -24.88
CA LEU A 267 -25.73 19.59 -25.03
C LEU A 267 -25.34 19.40 -26.49
N ILE A 268 -24.71 20.40 -27.10
CA ILE A 268 -24.25 20.37 -28.48
C ILE A 268 -22.72 20.43 -28.46
N GLY A 269 -22.05 19.43 -29.02
CA GLY A 269 -20.59 19.38 -28.98
C GLY A 269 -19.98 18.37 -29.94
N SER A 270 -18.66 18.44 -30.07
CA SER A 270 -17.90 17.57 -30.97
C SER A 270 -17.76 16.15 -30.42
N THR A 271 -17.83 15.19 -31.34
CA THR A 271 -17.43 13.79 -31.15
C THR A 271 -16.49 13.34 -32.27
N ALA A 272 -16.05 14.26 -33.12
CA ALA A 272 -15.18 13.99 -34.25
C ALA A 272 -13.73 13.87 -33.78
N GLU A 273 -13.04 12.80 -34.21
CA GLU A 273 -11.67 12.49 -33.79
C GLU A 273 -10.67 13.56 -34.25
N SER A 274 -10.91 14.19 -35.41
CA SER A 274 -10.06 15.24 -35.97
C SER A 274 -9.99 16.52 -35.13
N LEU A 275 -10.96 16.74 -34.24
CA LEU A 275 -11.12 17.99 -33.49
C LEU A 275 -10.41 17.99 -32.12
N ASN A 276 -9.79 16.86 -31.76
CA ASN A 276 -8.97 16.69 -30.56
C ASN A 276 -9.60 17.17 -29.24
N ASP A 277 -10.93 17.08 -29.13
CA ASP A 277 -11.70 17.38 -27.91
C ASP A 277 -12.01 16.09 -27.12
N HIS A 278 -10.99 15.26 -26.93
CA HIS A 278 -11.09 13.92 -26.37
C HIS A 278 -10.16 13.78 -25.17
N PHE A 279 -10.69 13.26 -24.07
CA PHE A 279 -9.98 13.18 -22.79
C PHE A 279 -9.90 11.75 -22.28
N GLN A 280 -8.81 11.43 -21.59
CA GLN A 280 -8.70 10.16 -20.88
C GLN A 280 -9.59 10.20 -19.63
N THR A 281 -10.31 9.12 -19.39
CA THR A 281 -11.20 8.98 -18.22
C THR A 281 -10.99 7.61 -17.57
N PRO A 282 -11.63 7.33 -16.41
CA PRO A 282 -11.66 6.00 -15.83
C PRO A 282 -12.14 4.89 -16.78
N TYR A 283 -12.98 5.22 -17.77
CA TYR A 283 -13.46 4.27 -18.79
C TYR A 283 -12.47 4.06 -19.94
N SER A 284 -11.48 4.92 -20.08
CA SER A 284 -10.52 4.83 -21.19
C SER A 284 -9.47 3.75 -20.99
N SER A 285 -9.22 3.24 -19.77
CA SER A 285 -8.30 2.08 -19.65
C SER A 285 -9.03 0.75 -19.88
N SER A 286 -8.51 -0.06 -20.78
CA SER A 286 -8.97 -1.43 -21.01
C SER A 286 -7.79 -2.38 -21.01
N LEU A 287 -7.98 -3.57 -20.44
CA LEU A 287 -7.00 -4.66 -20.46
C LEU A 287 -7.01 -5.42 -21.81
N SER A 288 -8.02 -5.18 -22.66
CA SER A 288 -8.29 -6.02 -23.85
C SER A 288 -8.66 -5.25 -25.12
N SER A 289 -8.81 -3.92 -25.06
CA SER A 289 -9.18 -3.08 -26.20
C SER A 289 -8.39 -1.77 -26.19
N HIS A 290 -8.31 -1.12 -27.35
CA HIS A 290 -7.70 0.20 -27.43
C HIS A 290 -8.44 1.19 -26.54
N PRO A 291 -7.73 1.97 -25.70
CA PRO A 291 -8.31 3.07 -24.93
C PRO A 291 -9.07 4.03 -25.84
N LEU A 292 -10.41 4.07 -25.72
CA LEU A 292 -11.18 5.11 -26.39
C LEU A 292 -11.31 6.30 -25.44
N PRO A 293 -10.80 7.48 -25.82
CA PRO A 293 -10.97 8.68 -25.03
C PRO A 293 -12.43 9.14 -25.10
N MET A 294 -12.87 9.88 -24.09
CA MET A 294 -14.24 10.40 -24.00
C MET A 294 -14.31 11.83 -24.56
N PRO A 295 -15.28 12.15 -25.44
CA PRO A 295 -15.48 13.52 -25.90
C PRO A 295 -15.79 14.48 -24.75
N GLY A 296 -15.28 15.72 -24.81
CA GLY A 296 -15.48 16.76 -23.78
C GLY A 296 -16.95 16.98 -23.42
N VAL A 297 -17.81 17.07 -24.44
CA VAL A 297 -19.27 17.22 -24.28
C VAL A 297 -19.90 16.10 -23.44
N VAL A 298 -19.39 14.88 -23.52
CA VAL A 298 -19.88 13.73 -22.75
C VAL A 298 -19.44 13.82 -21.29
N ILE A 299 -18.28 14.42 -21.01
CA ILE A 299 -17.82 14.70 -19.64
C ILE A 299 -18.71 15.79 -19.01
N HIS A 300 -19.02 16.87 -19.75
CA HIS A 300 -19.97 17.88 -19.29
C HIS A 300 -21.38 17.31 -19.05
N ALA A 301 -21.84 16.37 -19.89
CA ALA A 301 -23.09 15.64 -19.67
C ALA A 301 -23.06 14.80 -18.39
N ASN A 302 -21.94 14.13 -18.10
CA ASN A 302 -21.74 13.40 -16.85
C ASN A 302 -21.77 14.33 -15.62
N ILE A 303 -21.13 15.50 -15.69
CA ILE A 303 -21.15 16.51 -14.62
C ILE A 303 -22.60 16.96 -14.36
N ALA A 304 -23.33 17.36 -15.41
CA ALA A 304 -24.72 17.79 -15.29
C ALA A 304 -25.62 16.67 -14.72
N SER A 305 -25.48 15.45 -15.24
CA SER A 305 -26.23 14.27 -14.77
C SER A 305 -25.93 13.95 -13.31
N GLN A 306 -24.67 14.05 -12.86
CA GLN A 306 -24.28 13.85 -11.47
C GLN A 306 -24.97 14.87 -10.57
N ILE A 307 -24.91 16.16 -10.92
CA ILE A 307 -25.54 17.24 -10.14
C ILE A 307 -27.06 17.04 -10.06
N LEU A 308 -27.73 16.78 -11.19
CA LEU A 308 -29.19 16.57 -11.23
C LEU A 308 -29.62 15.34 -10.43
N SER A 309 -28.91 14.22 -10.60
CA SER A 309 -29.21 12.97 -9.89
C SER A 309 -29.02 13.13 -8.37
N ALA A 310 -27.97 13.85 -7.95
CA ALA A 310 -27.73 14.13 -6.55
C ALA A 310 -28.83 15.06 -5.99
N ALA A 311 -29.12 16.18 -6.66
CA ALA A 311 -30.07 17.18 -6.20
C ALA A 311 -31.53 16.67 -6.14
N LEU A 312 -31.98 15.94 -7.17
CA LEU A 312 -33.37 15.49 -7.29
C LEU A 312 -33.61 14.12 -6.65
N ASN A 313 -32.69 13.17 -6.88
CA ASN A 313 -32.88 11.76 -6.52
C ASN A 313 -32.09 11.36 -5.26
N GLY A 314 -31.18 12.20 -4.77
CA GLY A 314 -30.31 11.86 -3.64
C GLY A 314 -29.23 10.84 -4.01
N ARG A 315 -28.83 10.76 -5.29
CA ARG A 315 -27.71 9.92 -5.72
C ARG A 315 -26.45 10.32 -4.94
N PRO A 316 -25.74 9.38 -4.28
CA PRO A 316 -24.62 9.72 -3.43
C PRO A 316 -23.47 10.33 -4.26
N LEU A 317 -22.93 11.44 -3.74
CA LEU A 317 -21.63 11.96 -4.18
C LEU A 317 -20.53 11.09 -3.58
N LEU A 318 -19.38 11.00 -4.26
CA LEU A 318 -18.23 10.26 -3.73
C LEU A 318 -17.68 10.95 -2.49
N GLN A 319 -17.57 10.20 -1.41
CA GLN A 319 -17.03 10.60 -0.11
C GLN A 319 -15.71 9.87 0.14
N ILE A 320 -14.85 10.49 0.92
CA ILE A 320 -13.53 9.99 1.29
C ILE A 320 -13.41 9.93 2.82
N LEU A 321 -12.46 9.14 3.31
CA LEU A 321 -12.08 9.18 4.72
C LEU A 321 -11.27 10.44 5.00
N SER A 322 -11.43 11.01 6.19
CA SER A 322 -10.46 12.00 6.66
C SER A 322 -9.11 11.35 6.97
N ASP A 323 -8.03 12.11 6.93
CA ASP A 323 -6.66 11.57 7.14
C ASP A 323 -6.55 10.70 8.41
N PRO A 324 -7.08 11.11 9.58
CA PRO A 324 -7.00 10.26 10.78
C PRO A 324 -7.80 8.95 10.64
N GLN A 325 -8.92 8.96 9.93
CA GLN A 325 -9.71 7.76 9.66
C GLN A 325 -8.98 6.82 8.71
N GLU A 326 -8.30 7.34 7.68
CA GLU A 326 -7.44 6.56 6.81
C GLU A 326 -6.27 5.94 7.58
N TRP A 327 -5.63 6.68 8.47
CA TRP A 327 -4.54 6.13 9.30
C TRP A 327 -5.02 5.00 10.21
N LEU A 328 -6.20 5.16 10.82
CA LEU A 328 -6.84 4.10 11.60
C LEU A 328 -7.22 2.89 10.74
N TRP A 329 -7.64 3.12 9.49
CA TRP A 329 -7.94 2.05 8.54
C TRP A 329 -6.69 1.25 8.16
N ILE A 330 -5.58 1.91 7.85
CA ILE A 330 -4.28 1.27 7.61
C ILE A 330 -3.81 0.49 8.85
N LEU A 331 -3.93 1.11 10.03
CA LEU A 331 -3.58 0.47 11.30
C LEU A 331 -4.41 -0.78 11.56
N PHE A 332 -5.73 -0.73 11.31
CA PHE A 332 -6.62 -1.87 11.47
C PHE A 332 -6.18 -3.07 10.61
N TRP A 333 -5.93 -2.85 9.31
CA TRP A 333 -5.48 -3.93 8.42
C TRP A 333 -4.07 -4.43 8.71
N SER A 334 -3.20 -3.56 9.22
CA SER A 334 -1.90 -3.95 9.79
C SER A 334 -2.08 -4.92 10.98
N PHE A 335 -3.00 -4.63 11.90
CA PHE A 335 -3.33 -5.52 13.03
C PHE A 335 -3.95 -6.85 12.57
N VAL A 336 -4.83 -6.83 11.57
CA VAL A 336 -5.41 -8.03 10.97
C VAL A 336 -4.29 -8.92 10.42
N GLY A 337 -3.40 -8.37 9.60
CA GLY A 337 -2.26 -9.09 9.03
C GLY A 337 -1.33 -9.67 10.11
N ALA A 338 -0.90 -8.85 11.07
CA ALA A 338 -0.04 -9.30 12.16
C ALA A 338 -0.70 -10.40 13.01
N SER A 339 -2.00 -10.30 13.27
CA SER A 339 -2.74 -11.27 14.08
C SER A 339 -2.93 -12.61 13.38
N ILE A 340 -3.22 -12.58 12.07
CA ILE A 340 -3.35 -13.78 11.24
C ILE A 340 -2.00 -14.47 11.12
N GLY A 341 -0.94 -13.72 10.81
CA GLY A 341 0.43 -14.22 10.83
C GLY A 341 0.78 -14.86 12.17
N TRP A 342 0.46 -14.21 13.28
CA TRP A 342 0.73 -14.74 14.62
C TRP A 342 0.01 -16.05 14.91
N LYS A 343 -1.28 -16.17 14.55
CA LYS A 343 -2.09 -17.38 14.80
C LYS A 343 -1.64 -18.54 13.91
N LEU A 344 -1.52 -18.30 12.60
CA LEU A 344 -1.17 -19.34 11.62
C LEU A 344 0.23 -19.89 11.86
N LEU A 345 1.18 -19.04 12.27
CA LEU A 345 2.58 -19.42 12.49
C LEU A 345 2.88 -20.00 13.89
N LYS A 346 1.93 -19.92 14.83
CA LYS A 346 2.08 -20.44 16.21
C LYS A 346 1.73 -21.93 16.34
N LYS A 347 0.82 -22.46 15.52
CA LYS A 347 0.19 -23.78 15.75
C LYS A 347 0.48 -24.86 14.71
N ASN A 348 1.12 -24.55 13.59
CA ASN A 348 1.13 -25.47 12.45
C ASN A 348 2.38 -26.36 12.40
N PRO A 349 2.27 -27.71 12.57
CA PRO A 349 3.39 -28.65 12.45
C PRO A 349 4.01 -28.71 11.04
N PHE A 350 3.30 -28.22 10.02
CA PHE A 350 3.80 -28.05 8.64
C PHE A 350 4.89 -26.97 8.47
N ARG A 351 5.35 -26.33 9.56
CA ARG A 351 6.33 -25.23 9.53
C ARG A 351 7.75 -25.67 9.15
N GLN A 352 8.06 -26.96 9.16
CA GLN A 352 9.41 -27.46 8.89
C GLN A 352 9.76 -27.46 7.39
N ASN A 353 8.77 -27.40 6.50
CA ASN A 353 8.99 -27.31 5.06
C ASN A 353 8.79 -25.85 4.57
N ILE A 354 9.75 -25.35 3.80
CA ILE A 354 9.74 -24.00 3.22
C ILE A 354 8.53 -23.80 2.31
N VAL A 355 8.12 -24.83 1.56
CA VAL A 355 7.01 -24.77 0.61
C VAL A 355 5.67 -24.56 1.31
N SER A 356 5.37 -25.35 2.34
CA SER A 356 4.13 -25.20 3.12
C SER A 356 4.07 -23.87 3.85
N LEU A 357 5.21 -23.36 4.32
CA LEU A 357 5.28 -22.03 4.91
C LEU A 357 4.94 -20.93 3.89
N ALA A 358 5.49 -21.01 2.68
CA ALA A 358 5.19 -20.07 1.60
C ALA A 358 3.69 -20.10 1.22
N ILE A 359 3.10 -21.29 1.08
CA ILE A 359 1.67 -21.44 0.81
C ILE A 359 0.82 -20.81 1.92
N LEU A 360 1.15 -21.08 3.19
CA LEU A 360 0.43 -20.49 4.32
C LEU A 360 0.52 -18.95 4.33
N THR A 361 1.68 -18.39 3.98
CA THR A 361 1.85 -16.93 3.86
C THR A 361 0.99 -16.36 2.74
N VAL A 362 0.97 -17.00 1.56
CA VAL A 362 0.09 -16.57 0.46
C VAL A 362 -1.37 -16.60 0.88
N VAL A 363 -1.83 -17.70 1.50
CA VAL A 363 -3.21 -17.82 2.00
C VAL A 363 -3.52 -16.75 3.06
N ALA A 364 -2.58 -16.46 3.95
CA ALA A 364 -2.72 -15.44 5.00
C ALA A 364 -2.85 -14.00 4.44
N ILE A 365 -2.35 -13.74 3.24
CA ILE A 365 -2.42 -12.44 2.57
C ILE A 365 -3.64 -12.38 1.65
N VAL A 366 -3.83 -13.39 0.80
CA VAL A 366 -4.86 -13.39 -0.24
C VAL A 366 -6.26 -13.42 0.36
N LEU A 367 -6.56 -14.31 1.32
CA LEU A 367 -7.92 -14.42 1.86
C LEU A 367 -8.41 -13.12 2.52
N PRO A 368 -7.67 -12.51 3.48
CA PRO A 368 -8.11 -11.25 4.08
C PRO A 368 -8.01 -10.09 3.10
N GLY A 369 -7.04 -10.12 2.17
CA GLY A 369 -6.93 -9.13 1.11
C GLY A 369 -8.14 -9.11 0.18
N SER A 370 -8.69 -10.28 -0.18
CA SER A 370 -9.94 -10.37 -0.93
C SER A 370 -11.13 -9.81 -0.15
N VAL A 371 -11.17 -10.00 1.17
CA VAL A 371 -12.20 -9.38 2.02
C VAL A 371 -12.07 -7.86 2.03
N LEU A 372 -10.85 -7.34 2.17
CA LEU A 372 -10.57 -5.90 2.09
C LEU A 372 -11.07 -5.32 0.76
N VAL A 373 -10.66 -5.89 -0.37
CA VAL A 373 -11.08 -5.46 -1.71
C VAL A 373 -12.60 -5.53 -1.88
N GLY A 374 -13.24 -6.58 -1.38
CA GLY A 374 -14.70 -6.71 -1.41
C GLY A 374 -15.40 -5.64 -0.58
N LEU A 375 -14.92 -5.36 0.63
CA LEU A 375 -15.48 -4.35 1.52
C LEU A 375 -15.34 -2.93 0.94
N THR A 376 -14.18 -2.61 0.37
CA THR A 376 -13.95 -1.29 -0.24
C THR A 376 -14.79 -1.11 -1.49
N TYR A 377 -14.98 -2.16 -2.30
CA TYR A 377 -15.89 -2.13 -3.44
C TYR A 377 -17.35 -1.95 -3.03
N LEU A 378 -17.83 -2.65 -1.98
CA LEU A 378 -19.18 -2.46 -1.47
C LEU A 378 -19.40 -1.05 -0.91
N ALA A 379 -18.42 -0.50 -0.18
CA ALA A 379 -18.45 0.88 0.27
C ALA A 379 -18.51 1.86 -0.92
N PHE A 380 -17.75 1.58 -1.98
CA PHE A 380 -17.73 2.38 -3.21
C PHE A 380 -19.10 2.43 -3.90
N LEU A 381 -19.83 1.32 -3.95
CA LEU A 381 -21.21 1.30 -4.46
C LEU A 381 -22.16 2.20 -3.63
N GLY A 382 -21.88 2.36 -2.34
CA GLY A 382 -22.57 3.30 -1.45
C GLY A 382 -22.08 4.75 -1.53
N GLY A 383 -21.13 5.06 -2.42
CA GLY A 383 -20.54 6.38 -2.58
C GLY A 383 -19.33 6.66 -1.70
N TRP A 384 -18.70 5.64 -1.09
CA TRP A 384 -17.50 5.81 -0.27
C TRP A 384 -16.26 5.26 -0.98
N TRP A 385 -15.33 6.14 -1.36
CA TRP A 385 -14.02 5.74 -1.86
C TRP A 385 -13.06 5.51 -0.70
N LEU A 386 -12.81 4.23 -0.40
CA LEU A 386 -11.86 3.80 0.62
C LEU A 386 -10.55 3.34 -0.04
N PRO A 387 -9.38 3.70 0.52
CA PRO A 387 -8.08 3.24 -0.01
C PRO A 387 -7.92 1.73 0.18
N VAL A 388 -7.31 1.10 -0.81
CA VAL A 388 -7.18 -0.37 -0.92
C VAL A 388 -5.71 -0.78 -0.85
N ILE A 389 -4.84 -0.06 -1.55
CA ILE A 389 -3.43 -0.42 -1.74
C ILE A 389 -2.65 -0.23 -0.44
N ALA A 390 -2.74 0.93 0.21
CA ALA A 390 -2.00 1.16 1.45
C ALA A 390 -2.36 0.15 2.55
N PRO A 391 -3.65 -0.15 2.84
CA PRO A 391 -4.01 -1.19 3.81
C PRO A 391 -3.59 -2.60 3.38
N LEU A 392 -3.65 -2.95 2.09
CA LEU A 392 -3.13 -4.25 1.58
C LEU A 392 -1.62 -4.38 1.82
N VAL A 393 -0.85 -3.32 1.57
CA VAL A 393 0.60 -3.28 1.80
C VAL A 393 0.90 -3.41 3.30
N ALA A 394 0.22 -2.64 4.15
CA ALA A 394 0.39 -2.70 5.61
C ALA A 394 0.08 -4.09 6.18
N MET A 395 -0.99 -4.72 5.69
CA MET A 395 -1.35 -6.08 6.05
C MET A 395 -0.27 -7.08 5.60
N SER A 396 0.15 -7.01 4.34
CA SER A 396 1.12 -7.94 3.74
C SER A 396 2.48 -7.85 4.45
N LEU A 397 2.99 -6.63 4.65
CA LEU A 397 4.24 -6.40 5.38
C LEU A 397 4.15 -6.87 6.83
N SER A 398 3.02 -6.67 7.50
CA SER A 398 2.81 -7.17 8.86
C SER A 398 2.85 -8.69 8.96
N VAL A 399 2.26 -9.42 8.00
CA VAL A 399 2.35 -10.89 7.93
C VAL A 399 3.81 -11.32 7.79
N LEU A 400 4.54 -10.72 6.84
CA LEU A 400 5.95 -11.05 6.57
C LEU A 400 6.87 -10.74 7.76
N MET A 401 6.66 -9.61 8.44
CA MET A 401 7.45 -9.23 9.61
C MET A 401 7.23 -10.18 10.79
N ILE A 402 5.98 -10.58 11.06
CA ILE A 402 5.70 -11.59 12.09
C ILE A 402 6.32 -12.93 11.72
N GLN A 403 6.32 -13.31 10.44
CA GLN A 403 6.99 -14.51 9.96
C GLN A 403 8.50 -14.48 10.21
N GLY A 404 9.18 -13.39 9.84
CA GLY A 404 10.62 -13.21 10.09
C GLY A 404 10.96 -13.26 11.58
N TYR A 405 10.24 -12.49 12.40
CA TYR A 405 10.41 -12.48 13.86
C TYR A 405 10.27 -13.87 14.46
N ARG A 406 9.24 -14.63 14.06
CA ARG A 406 8.99 -15.98 14.57
C ARG A 406 10.04 -16.98 14.15
N THR A 407 10.57 -16.88 12.93
CA THR A 407 11.58 -17.81 12.43
C THR A 407 12.90 -17.60 13.16
N SER A 408 13.28 -16.34 13.38
CA SER A 408 14.43 -16.00 14.23
C SER A 408 14.27 -16.52 15.66
N GLU A 409 13.10 -16.34 16.28
CA GLU A 409 12.87 -16.85 17.64
C GLU A 409 12.89 -18.38 17.72
N LEU A 410 12.37 -19.10 16.71
CA LEU A 410 12.50 -20.57 16.67
C LEU A 410 13.94 -21.02 16.47
N GLN A 411 14.70 -20.36 15.59
CA GLN A 411 16.11 -20.68 15.39
C GLN A 411 16.91 -20.50 16.69
N ARG A 412 16.58 -19.46 17.47
CA ARG A 412 17.13 -19.19 18.80
C ARG A 412 16.71 -20.21 19.85
N GLN A 413 15.55 -20.85 19.73
CA GLN A 413 15.15 -21.94 20.65
C GLN A 413 15.77 -23.28 20.25
N ALA A 414 15.98 -23.50 18.95
CA ALA A 414 16.67 -24.67 18.39
C ALA A 414 18.21 -24.60 18.51
N SER A 415 18.75 -23.66 19.28
CA SER A 415 20.20 -23.49 19.50
C SER A 415 20.73 -24.23 20.75
N LEU A 416 19.85 -24.83 21.55
CA LEU A 416 20.22 -25.56 22.76
C LEU A 416 20.34 -27.07 22.50
N ASP A 417 21.22 -27.73 23.23
CA ASP A 417 21.32 -29.19 23.32
C ASP A 417 20.22 -29.75 24.22
N SER A 418 19.48 -30.74 23.72
CA SER A 418 18.30 -31.29 24.40
C SER A 418 18.60 -31.93 25.76
N LEU A 419 19.79 -32.53 25.93
CA LEU A 419 20.18 -33.19 27.17
C LEU A 419 20.75 -32.20 28.20
N THR A 420 21.71 -31.38 27.76
CA THR A 420 22.56 -30.59 28.66
C THR A 420 22.10 -29.14 28.82
N GLN A 421 21.20 -28.66 27.95
CA GLN A 421 20.66 -27.29 27.94
C GLN A 421 21.71 -26.19 27.75
N VAL A 422 22.96 -26.54 27.44
CA VAL A 422 23.95 -25.60 26.87
C VAL A 422 23.73 -25.47 25.37
N ALA A 423 24.48 -24.61 24.68
CA ALA A 423 24.35 -24.49 23.23
C ALA A 423 24.66 -25.82 22.52
N ASN A 424 24.03 -26.06 21.37
CA ASN A 424 24.37 -27.20 20.52
C ASN A 424 25.49 -26.85 19.52
N ARG A 425 26.04 -27.87 18.87
CA ARG A 425 27.12 -27.72 17.87
C ARG A 425 26.78 -26.73 16.76
N ARG A 426 25.51 -26.69 16.30
CA ARG A 426 25.07 -25.75 15.25
C ARG A 426 25.24 -24.31 15.71
N TYR A 427 24.75 -23.98 16.91
CA TYR A 427 24.88 -22.63 17.45
C TYR A 427 26.32 -22.26 17.77
N PHE A 428 27.14 -23.22 18.22
CA PHE A 428 28.58 -23.02 18.36
C PHE A 428 29.23 -22.56 17.04
N ASN A 429 28.97 -23.26 15.92
CA ASN A 429 29.53 -22.91 14.62
C ASN A 429 29.12 -21.49 14.20
N GLU A 430 27.84 -21.13 14.35
CA GLU A 430 27.34 -19.79 14.04
C GLU A 430 27.99 -18.71 14.94
N TYR A 431 28.12 -18.98 16.24
CA TYR A 431 28.67 -18.03 17.20
C TYR A 431 30.17 -17.79 17.01
N ILE A 432 30.95 -18.86 16.82
CA ILE A 432 32.39 -18.74 16.69
C ILE A 432 32.78 -18.02 15.40
N GLU A 433 32.02 -18.19 14.31
CA GLU A 433 32.21 -17.40 13.08
C GLU A 433 31.93 -15.92 13.31
N GLN A 434 30.84 -15.57 14.00
CA GLN A 434 30.51 -14.18 14.33
C GLN A 434 31.61 -13.52 15.19
N GLN A 435 32.10 -14.24 16.20
CA GLN A 435 33.20 -13.76 17.02
C GLN A 435 34.48 -13.62 16.21
N TRP A 436 34.83 -14.61 15.39
CA TRP A 436 35.99 -14.56 14.51
C TRP A 436 36.06 -13.25 13.70
N TYR A 437 35.00 -12.90 12.98
CA TYR A 437 34.95 -11.64 12.22
C TYR A 437 35.13 -10.41 13.11
N ARG A 438 34.47 -10.38 14.26
CA ARG A 438 34.60 -9.27 15.23
C ARG A 438 36.01 -9.14 15.78
N GLN A 439 36.70 -10.24 16.06
CA GLN A 439 38.08 -10.21 16.57
C GLN A 439 39.08 -9.84 15.47
N VAL A 440 38.83 -10.17 14.20
CA VAL A 440 39.61 -9.68 13.06
C VAL A 440 39.54 -8.16 12.98
N GLU A 441 38.34 -7.57 13.11
CA GLU A 441 38.14 -6.12 13.07
C GLU A 441 38.76 -5.40 14.27
N THR A 442 38.54 -5.94 15.47
CA THR A 442 38.96 -5.30 16.74
C THR A 442 40.40 -5.60 17.14
N LYS A 443 41.07 -6.51 16.44
CA LYS A 443 42.43 -7.00 16.74
C LYS A 443 42.55 -7.52 18.18
N GLN A 444 41.52 -8.19 18.65
CA GLN A 444 41.47 -8.77 20.00
C GLN A 444 41.65 -10.30 19.95
N PRO A 445 42.18 -10.94 21.00
CA PRO A 445 42.38 -12.38 21.02
C PRO A 445 41.04 -13.14 21.09
N LEU A 446 40.96 -14.24 20.37
CA LEU A 446 39.90 -15.24 20.46
C LEU A 446 40.50 -16.54 20.97
N SER A 447 39.94 -17.07 22.05
CA SER A 447 40.33 -18.37 22.61
C SER A 447 39.20 -19.39 22.51
N VAL A 448 39.58 -20.65 22.28
CA VAL A 448 38.68 -21.80 22.28
C VAL A 448 39.22 -22.85 23.23
N ILE A 449 38.33 -23.47 24.02
CA ILE A 449 38.63 -24.62 24.85
C ILE A 449 37.80 -25.80 24.35
N LEU A 450 38.46 -26.89 23.94
CA LEU A 450 37.83 -28.18 23.72
C LEU A 450 37.99 -29.04 24.96
N CYS A 451 36.88 -29.63 25.39
CA CYS A 451 36.74 -30.34 26.65
C CYS A 451 36.21 -31.75 26.37
N ASP A 452 36.81 -32.77 26.98
CA ASP A 452 36.36 -34.16 26.85
C ASP A 452 36.35 -34.85 28.22
N VAL A 453 35.24 -35.53 28.52
CA VAL A 453 35.09 -36.25 29.80
C VAL A 453 35.91 -37.54 29.78
N ASP A 454 36.88 -37.62 30.68
CA ASP A 454 37.87 -38.69 30.68
C ASP A 454 37.22 -40.07 30.93
N HIS A 455 37.50 -41.01 30.03
CA HIS A 455 36.99 -42.38 30.11
C HIS A 455 35.45 -42.46 30.23
N PHE A 456 34.71 -41.58 29.56
CA PHE A 456 33.25 -41.55 29.65
C PHE A 456 32.57 -42.82 29.13
N LYS A 457 33.11 -43.46 28.09
CA LYS A 457 32.65 -44.79 27.66
C LYS A 457 32.68 -45.81 28.80
N LEU A 458 33.79 -45.87 29.55
CA LEU A 458 33.94 -46.77 30.68
C LEU A 458 32.99 -46.43 31.84
N TYR A 459 32.67 -45.14 32.01
CA TYR A 459 31.64 -44.69 32.93
C TYR A 459 30.27 -45.26 32.53
N ASN A 460 29.88 -45.10 31.27
CA ASN A 460 28.62 -45.64 30.74
C ASN A 460 28.56 -47.18 30.84
N ASP A 461 29.65 -47.87 30.54
CA ASP A 461 29.72 -49.33 30.64
C ASP A 461 29.59 -49.82 32.09
N THR A 462 29.89 -48.96 33.08
CA THR A 462 29.84 -49.29 34.51
C THR A 462 28.50 -48.92 35.15
N TYR A 463 27.98 -47.74 34.85
CA TYR A 463 26.82 -47.16 35.54
C TYR A 463 25.55 -47.06 34.66
N GLY A 464 25.67 -47.41 33.38
CA GLY A 464 24.60 -47.30 32.38
C GLY A 464 24.45 -45.90 31.79
N HIS A 465 23.88 -45.83 30.59
CA HIS A 465 23.72 -44.58 29.84
C HIS A 465 22.90 -43.51 30.58
N LEU A 466 21.90 -43.90 31.38
CA LEU A 466 21.09 -42.94 32.14
C LEU A 466 21.93 -42.20 33.20
N ALA A 467 22.86 -42.90 33.86
CA ALA A 467 23.80 -42.27 34.78
C ALA A 467 24.79 -41.38 34.02
N GLY A 468 25.22 -41.81 32.83
CA GLY A 468 26.02 -40.99 31.93
C GLY A 468 25.34 -39.68 31.53
N ASP A 469 24.06 -39.74 31.17
CA ASP A 469 23.26 -38.56 30.83
C ASP A 469 23.19 -37.56 32.00
N ASN A 470 22.97 -38.07 33.22
CA ASN A 470 23.00 -37.26 34.42
C ASN A 470 24.38 -36.64 34.68
N CYS A 471 25.45 -37.42 34.47
CA CYS A 471 26.82 -36.94 34.56
C CYS A 471 27.07 -35.78 33.58
N LEU A 472 26.70 -35.92 32.30
CA LEU A 472 26.85 -34.85 31.30
C LEU A 472 26.06 -33.59 31.64
N GLN A 473 24.85 -33.73 32.22
CA GLN A 473 24.08 -32.59 32.70
C GLN A 473 24.77 -31.84 33.84
N GLN A 474 25.40 -32.56 34.76
CA GLN A 474 26.13 -31.95 35.88
C GLN A 474 27.43 -31.28 35.40
N VAL A 475 28.17 -31.93 34.50
CA VAL A 475 29.35 -31.37 33.85
C VAL A 475 29.00 -30.08 33.12
N ALA A 476 27.96 -30.08 32.28
CA ALA A 476 27.51 -28.89 31.55
C ALA A 476 27.16 -27.70 32.48
N LYS A 477 26.51 -27.97 33.63
CA LYS A 477 26.24 -26.95 34.65
C LYS A 477 27.52 -26.41 35.29
N ALA A 478 28.51 -27.27 35.56
CA ALA A 478 29.80 -26.86 36.10
C ALA A 478 30.56 -25.98 35.10
N LEU A 479 30.58 -26.35 33.82
CA LEU A 479 31.16 -25.53 32.74
C LEU A 479 30.50 -24.15 32.66
N GLY A 480 29.17 -24.09 32.69
CA GLY A 480 28.43 -22.83 32.65
C GLY A 480 28.72 -21.90 33.84
N ARG A 481 28.99 -22.44 35.04
CA ARG A 481 29.40 -21.65 36.22
C ARG A 481 30.85 -21.19 36.16
N ALA A 482 31.67 -21.89 35.39
CA ALA A 482 33.10 -21.62 35.25
C ALA A 482 33.41 -20.56 34.18
N VAL A 483 32.42 -19.97 33.53
CA VAL A 483 32.61 -18.96 32.46
C VAL A 483 31.76 -17.71 32.70
N ARG A 484 32.06 -16.62 31.99
CA ARG A 484 31.33 -15.34 32.08
C ARG A 484 30.08 -15.35 31.20
N SER A 485 29.20 -14.37 31.39
CA SER A 485 27.96 -14.24 30.60
C SER A 485 28.17 -14.04 29.09
N ASN A 486 29.34 -13.53 28.68
CA ASN A 486 29.69 -13.31 27.28
C ASN A 486 30.45 -14.49 26.65
N ASP A 487 30.74 -15.53 27.44
CA ASP A 487 31.39 -16.74 26.97
C ASP A 487 30.31 -17.73 26.52
N LEU A 488 30.61 -18.54 25.50
CA LEU A 488 29.68 -19.58 25.06
C LEU A 488 30.16 -20.95 25.53
N VAL A 489 29.29 -21.71 26.20
CA VAL A 489 29.47 -23.16 26.40
C VAL A 489 28.53 -23.89 25.47
N ALA A 490 29.07 -24.85 24.71
CA ALA A 490 28.28 -25.70 23.82
C ALA A 490 28.69 -27.17 23.93
N ARG A 491 27.75 -28.08 23.66
CA ARG A 491 28.03 -29.50 23.48
C ARG A 491 28.45 -29.74 22.03
N TYR A 492 29.69 -30.21 21.85
CA TYR A 492 30.31 -30.39 20.54
C TYR A 492 29.91 -31.73 19.91
N GLY A 493 29.82 -32.80 20.72
CA GLY A 493 29.32 -34.11 20.31
C GLY A 493 29.53 -35.15 21.41
N GLY A 494 28.58 -36.08 21.63
CA GLY A 494 28.76 -37.13 22.65
C GLY A 494 29.10 -36.57 24.05
N GLU A 495 30.30 -36.87 24.54
CA GLU A 495 30.89 -36.35 25.78
C GLU A 495 31.76 -35.09 25.64
N GLU A 496 31.88 -34.53 24.43
CA GLU A 496 32.71 -33.38 24.12
C GLU A 496 31.95 -32.06 24.28
N PHE A 497 32.61 -31.08 24.89
CA PHE A 497 32.14 -29.71 25.03
C PHE A 497 33.14 -28.74 24.40
N VAL A 498 32.65 -27.60 23.96
CA VAL A 498 33.47 -26.50 23.45
C VAL A 498 33.08 -25.21 24.13
N ILE A 499 34.09 -24.38 24.41
CA ILE A 499 33.91 -23.07 25.03
C ILE A 499 34.58 -22.02 24.15
N VAL A 500 33.83 -20.97 23.81
CA VAL A 500 34.33 -19.83 23.05
C VAL A 500 34.49 -18.64 24.00
N LEU A 501 35.70 -18.09 24.05
CA LEU A 501 36.12 -17.01 24.95
C LEU A 501 36.59 -15.80 24.12
N PRO A 502 35.69 -14.87 23.77
CA PRO A 502 36.06 -13.64 23.08
C PRO A 502 36.94 -12.75 23.96
N ASN A 503 37.85 -11.99 23.33
CA ASN A 503 38.74 -11.03 23.99
C ASN A 503 39.52 -11.64 25.18
N THR A 504 39.92 -12.90 25.05
CA THR A 504 40.60 -13.65 26.11
C THR A 504 41.92 -14.19 25.57
N ASN A 505 43.02 -13.88 26.26
CA ASN A 505 44.36 -14.36 25.92
C ASN A 505 44.60 -15.81 26.41
N ASN A 506 45.69 -16.44 25.96
CA ASN A 506 45.98 -17.84 26.26
C ASN A 506 46.15 -18.13 27.76
N GLU A 507 46.79 -17.23 28.50
CA GLU A 507 46.99 -17.39 29.96
C GLU A 507 45.65 -17.40 30.71
N THR A 508 44.78 -16.44 30.41
CA THR A 508 43.45 -16.37 31.03
C THR A 508 42.58 -17.56 30.61
N ALA A 509 42.67 -17.97 29.33
CA ALA A 509 41.94 -19.14 28.83
C ALA A 509 42.39 -20.43 29.53
N LEU A 510 43.70 -20.59 29.80
CA LEU A 510 44.24 -21.69 30.59
C LEU A 510 43.73 -21.69 32.04
N GLN A 511 43.72 -20.52 32.70
CA GLN A 511 43.17 -20.40 34.05
C GLN A 511 41.67 -20.78 34.09
N ILE A 512 40.91 -20.43 33.05
CA ILE A 512 39.50 -20.85 32.92
C ILE A 512 39.40 -22.36 32.74
N ALA A 513 40.26 -22.97 31.91
CA ALA A 513 40.32 -24.42 31.70
C ALA A 513 40.69 -25.19 32.99
N GLU A 514 41.63 -24.67 33.79
CA GLU A 514 41.98 -25.25 35.10
C GLU A 514 40.84 -25.11 36.10
N ARG A 515 40.16 -23.95 36.13
CA ARG A 515 38.95 -23.75 36.93
C ARG A 515 37.85 -24.75 36.55
N ILE A 516 37.67 -25.02 35.25
CA ILE A 516 36.75 -26.04 34.75
C ILE A 516 37.09 -27.42 35.32
N ASN A 517 38.34 -27.85 35.21
CA ASN A 517 38.78 -29.14 35.74
C ASN A 517 38.52 -29.25 37.25
N PHE A 518 38.83 -28.19 38.00
CA PHE A 518 38.54 -28.12 39.44
C PHE A 518 37.03 -28.22 39.74
N GLN A 519 36.19 -27.45 39.05
CA GLN A 519 34.74 -27.44 39.27
C GLN A 519 34.10 -28.79 38.95
N VAL A 520 34.56 -29.47 37.89
CA VAL A 520 34.08 -30.83 37.55
C VAL A 520 34.52 -31.85 38.59
N SER A 521 35.79 -31.82 39.01
CA SER A 521 36.30 -32.70 40.08
C SER A 521 35.57 -32.49 41.42
N ALA A 522 35.19 -31.24 41.73
CA ALA A 522 34.44 -30.86 42.92
C ALA A 522 32.96 -31.32 42.91
N LEU A 523 32.46 -31.85 41.79
CA LEU A 523 31.15 -32.52 41.77
C LEU A 523 31.17 -33.87 42.51
N HIS A 524 32.37 -34.43 42.77
CA HIS A 524 32.55 -35.72 43.45
C HIS A 524 31.74 -36.88 42.83
N ILE A 525 31.53 -36.86 41.51
CA ILE A 525 30.84 -37.93 40.79
C ILE A 525 31.78 -39.14 40.73
N VAL A 526 31.44 -40.22 41.43
CA VAL A 526 32.27 -41.44 41.52
C VAL A 526 32.47 -42.07 40.14
N HIS A 527 33.72 -42.39 39.80
CA HIS A 527 34.09 -43.13 38.58
C HIS A 527 35.03 -44.28 38.95
N ALA A 528 34.47 -45.36 39.52
CA ALA A 528 35.24 -46.42 40.17
C ALA A 528 36.16 -47.22 39.23
N LYS A 529 35.88 -47.24 37.93
CA LYS A 529 36.71 -47.93 36.93
C LYS A 529 37.66 -47.00 36.17
N SER A 530 37.63 -45.70 36.43
CA SER A 530 38.53 -44.77 35.75
C SER A 530 39.99 -45.10 36.06
N LEU A 531 40.83 -45.00 35.03
CA LEU A 531 42.27 -45.17 35.14
C LEU A 531 42.99 -43.88 35.57
N VAL A 532 42.24 -42.80 35.80
CA VAL A 532 42.77 -41.45 36.05
C VAL A 532 42.52 -41.02 37.50
N SER A 533 41.33 -41.26 38.03
CA SER A 533 40.89 -40.80 39.35
C SER A 533 39.70 -41.62 39.85
N ASP A 534 39.39 -41.54 41.15
CA ASP A 534 38.19 -42.16 41.75
C ASP A 534 36.88 -41.45 41.38
N ARG A 535 36.97 -40.34 40.63
CA ARG A 535 35.88 -39.46 40.22
C ARG A 535 35.98 -39.06 38.75
N VAL A 536 34.90 -38.51 38.22
CA VAL A 536 34.83 -37.95 36.87
C VAL A 536 35.79 -36.75 36.75
N THR A 537 36.63 -36.78 35.72
CA THR A 537 37.58 -35.71 35.38
C THR A 537 37.41 -35.29 33.92
N LEU A 538 38.04 -34.18 33.57
CA LEU A 538 37.95 -33.60 32.24
C LEU A 538 39.34 -33.25 31.72
N SER A 539 39.58 -33.51 30.44
CA SER A 539 40.77 -33.05 29.72
C SER A 539 40.41 -31.85 28.85
N CYS A 540 41.24 -30.81 28.87
CA CYS A 540 41.03 -29.55 28.16
C CYS A 540 42.17 -29.26 27.18
N GLY A 541 41.84 -28.96 25.92
CA GLY A 541 42.73 -28.38 24.93
C GLY A 541 42.37 -26.92 24.68
N VAL A 542 43.30 -26.01 24.94
CA VAL A 542 43.12 -24.56 24.78
C VAL A 542 43.91 -24.09 23.55
N ALA A 543 43.28 -23.30 22.69
CA ALA A 543 43.99 -22.57 21.65
C ALA A 543 43.57 -21.11 21.60
N THR A 544 44.53 -20.24 21.37
CA THR A 544 44.31 -18.80 21.26
C THR A 544 44.96 -18.25 19.99
N ILE A 545 44.27 -17.33 19.33
CA ILE A 545 44.81 -16.55 18.21
C ILE A 545 44.32 -15.11 18.31
N ILE A 546 45.11 -14.15 17.82
CA ILE A 546 44.60 -12.81 17.46
C ILE A 546 44.33 -12.86 15.95
N PRO A 547 43.10 -13.12 15.50
CA PRO A 547 42.85 -13.41 14.10
C PRO A 547 43.07 -12.18 13.21
N ASN A 548 43.51 -12.42 11.97
CA ASN A 548 43.64 -11.43 10.91
C ASN A 548 43.01 -11.97 9.60
N PHE A 549 43.03 -11.20 8.52
CA PHE A 549 42.41 -11.60 7.24
C PHE A 549 43.05 -12.83 6.57
N THR A 550 44.27 -13.22 6.93
CA THR A 550 44.95 -14.43 6.41
C THR A 550 44.89 -15.62 7.37
N SER A 551 44.33 -15.43 8.56
CA SER A 551 44.17 -16.47 9.57
C SER A 551 43.04 -17.43 9.22
N SER A 552 43.12 -18.65 9.77
CA SER A 552 42.13 -19.70 9.52
C SER A 552 41.44 -20.13 10.81
N LEU A 553 40.11 -19.96 10.86
CA LEU A 553 39.28 -20.47 11.97
C LEU A 553 39.39 -22.00 12.13
N PRO A 554 39.36 -22.81 11.05
CA PRO A 554 39.66 -24.24 11.14
C PRO A 554 40.99 -24.56 11.83
N LYS A 555 42.05 -23.76 11.60
CA LYS A 555 43.35 -23.94 12.25
C LYS A 555 43.29 -23.71 13.77
N LEU A 556 42.50 -22.74 14.22
CA LEU A 556 42.27 -22.50 15.65
C LEU A 556 41.64 -23.72 16.33
N ILE A 557 40.59 -24.28 15.72
CA ILE A 557 39.90 -25.46 16.25
C ILE A 557 40.83 -26.68 16.23
N ALA A 558 41.55 -26.91 15.13
CA ALA A 558 42.51 -28.01 15.03
C ALA A 558 43.62 -27.92 16.08
N THR A 559 44.10 -26.71 16.37
CA THR A 559 45.13 -26.50 17.41
C THR A 559 44.59 -26.79 18.81
N ALA A 560 43.32 -26.48 19.09
CA ALA A 560 42.67 -26.84 20.35
C ALA A 560 42.52 -28.36 20.48
N ASP A 561 42.21 -29.04 19.37
CA ASP A 561 42.06 -30.50 19.33
C ASP A 561 43.40 -31.21 19.56
N GLU A 562 44.48 -30.75 18.93
CA GLU A 562 45.83 -31.24 19.19
C GLU A 562 46.25 -31.06 20.65
N ALA A 563 45.92 -29.91 21.26
CA ALA A 563 46.20 -29.65 22.66
C ALA A 563 45.38 -30.58 23.59
N LEU A 564 44.11 -30.86 23.23
CA LEU A 564 43.26 -31.81 23.95
C LEU A 564 43.82 -33.23 23.87
N TYR A 565 44.26 -33.63 22.68
CA TYR A 565 44.90 -34.93 22.47
C TYR A 565 46.18 -35.07 23.31
N GLU A 566 47.01 -34.03 23.35
CA GLU A 566 48.21 -33.99 24.20
C GLU A 566 47.84 -34.07 25.71
N ALA A 567 46.76 -33.42 26.13
CA ALA A 567 46.27 -33.50 27.52
C ALA A 567 45.90 -34.93 27.90
N LYS A 568 45.22 -35.65 26.98
CA LYS A 568 44.89 -37.06 27.15
C LYS A 568 46.12 -37.96 27.21
N GLN A 569 47.15 -37.70 26.39
CA GLN A 569 48.39 -38.49 26.40
C GLN A 569 49.23 -38.27 27.66
N LYS A 570 49.27 -37.04 28.19
CA LYS A 570 50.04 -36.73 29.40
C LYS A 570 49.40 -37.23 30.71
N GLY A 571 48.35 -38.05 30.62
CA GLY A 571 47.71 -38.68 31.77
C GLY A 571 46.36 -38.06 32.15
N ARG A 572 45.70 -37.33 31.24
CA ARG A 572 44.33 -36.79 31.41
C ARG A 572 44.19 -35.82 32.59
N ASN A 573 42.96 -35.41 32.93
CA ASN A 573 42.61 -34.50 34.03
C ASN A 573 43.48 -33.23 34.09
N ARG A 574 43.65 -32.56 32.95
CA ARG A 574 44.52 -31.39 32.83
C ARG A 574 44.13 -30.50 31.67
N ALA A 575 44.65 -29.28 31.68
CA ALA A 575 44.57 -28.37 30.56
C ALA A 575 45.93 -28.25 29.88
N ILE A 576 45.94 -28.22 28.55
CA ILE A 576 47.11 -27.86 27.74
C ILE A 576 46.70 -26.72 26.83
N GLY A 577 47.54 -25.70 26.70
CA GLY A 577 47.23 -24.50 25.94
C GLY A 577 48.31 -24.14 24.94
N ARG A 578 47.88 -23.69 23.77
CA ARG A 578 48.75 -23.25 22.67
C ARG A 578 48.33 -21.87 22.19
N SER A 579 49.31 -20.96 22.13
CA SER A 579 49.14 -19.69 21.45
C SER A 579 49.60 -19.84 20.01
N ILE A 580 48.72 -19.55 19.05
CA ILE A 580 49.06 -19.54 17.63
C ILE A 580 49.74 -18.20 17.35
N MET A 581 51.08 -18.21 17.32
CA MET A 581 51.85 -17.09 16.79
C MET A 581 51.67 -17.06 15.27
N GLN A 582 51.41 -15.87 14.74
CA GLN A 582 51.30 -15.64 13.30
C GLN A 582 52.67 -15.53 12.65
#